data_AF-A0A7X7KD02-F1
#
_entry.id   AF-A0A7X7KD02-F1
#
_cell.length_a   1.000
_cell.length_b   1.000
_cell.length_c   1.000
_cell.angle_alpha   90.00
_cell.angle_beta   90.00
_cell.angle_gamma   90.00
#
_symmetry.space_group_name_H-M   'P 1'
#
loop_
_entity.id
_entity.type
_entity.pdbx_description
1 polymer ?
#
loop_
_entity_poly.entity_id
_entity_poly.type
_entity_poly.pdbx_seq_one_letter_code
_entity_poly.pdbx_strand_id
1 'polypeptide(L)'
;SPVIYAGGQYVILKREGMIPARPVNFKQVSPQLEEVIRDRKMRGIAQDVFKKLQETARIENVWNDPAKRERMPGVAAVVNGNQLPINELAEECVARHGRETLDGIISREILEQACEKRGIQISDADLDEEIARAALEGTPPKPDGSPDVEGWLKLVRENQGVTIDVYRRDAVWPTVALKKLVGDRLQITEEDIHKGFEANYGPRVRCLAIVLDNFRRAQQVFELARRDNTSENFAELAGQYSVEPGSQALRGEIPPIKKHGGQPKLEEEAFALRPGELSGIIQIGDKFIILRCEGFTTPIEVAYADVRDDIYRHIHEKKLRLAMADYFEKLMAAATIDNYLTGESRAPKQTDQAAPSNLPALRQVPSG
;
A
#
# COMPACT_ATOMS: atom_id res chain seq x y z
N SER A 1 31.01 -19.17 -33.14
CA SER A 1 30.06 -19.65 -34.16
C SER A 1 29.76 -18.47 -35.08
N PRO A 2 29.13 -18.67 -36.26
CA PRO A 2 28.39 -17.57 -36.89
C PRO A 2 27.37 -16.97 -35.92
N VAL A 3 26.92 -15.74 -36.18
CA VAL A 3 25.85 -15.09 -35.43
C VAL A 3 24.56 -15.89 -35.65
N ILE A 4 23.93 -16.34 -34.57
CA ILE A 4 22.70 -17.14 -34.60
C ILE A 4 21.58 -16.27 -34.06
N TYR A 5 20.43 -16.27 -34.72
CA TYR A 5 19.22 -15.62 -34.21
C TYR A 5 18.35 -16.64 -33.48
N ALA A 6 18.09 -16.44 -32.19
CA ALA A 6 17.28 -17.33 -31.36
C ALA A 6 16.53 -16.53 -30.28
N GLY A 7 15.23 -16.80 -30.11
CA GLY A 7 14.43 -16.18 -29.05
C GLY A 7 14.31 -14.65 -29.11
N GLY A 8 14.45 -14.04 -30.30
CA GLY A 8 14.42 -12.59 -30.45
C GLY A 8 15.78 -11.90 -30.25
N GLN A 9 16.86 -12.65 -30.06
CA GLN A 9 18.21 -12.12 -29.83
C GLN A 9 19.23 -12.72 -30.81
N TYR A 10 20.29 -11.95 -31.09
CA TYR A 10 21.46 -12.41 -31.85
C TYR A 10 22.54 -12.88 -30.88
N VAL A 11 22.95 -14.15 -31.00
CA VAL A 11 23.89 -14.82 -30.12
C VAL A 11 25.12 -15.28 -30.90
N ILE A 12 26.31 -15.05 -30.36
CA ILE A 12 27.57 -15.60 -30.86
C ILE A 12 28.09 -16.57 -29.82
N LEU A 13 28.20 -17.85 -30.17
CA LEU A 13 28.66 -18.90 -29.26
C LEU A 13 30.16 -19.14 -29.43
N LYS A 14 30.93 -18.97 -28.36
CA LYS A 14 32.31 -19.43 -28.28
C LYS A 14 32.33 -20.81 -27.63
N ARG A 15 32.83 -21.82 -28.35
CA ARG A 15 33.04 -23.16 -27.79
C ARG A 15 34.33 -23.15 -26.97
N GLU A 16 34.22 -23.25 -25.66
CA GLU A 16 35.39 -23.30 -24.77
C GLU A 16 35.94 -24.72 -24.56
N GLY A 17 35.13 -25.74 -24.85
CA GLY A 17 35.52 -27.14 -24.75
C GLY A 17 34.38 -28.07 -25.10
N MET A 18 34.62 -29.38 -25.10
CA MET A 18 33.57 -30.39 -25.16
C MET A 18 33.60 -31.15 -23.84
N ILE A 19 32.52 -31.06 -23.07
CA ILE A 19 32.39 -31.83 -21.84
C ILE A 19 32.25 -33.30 -22.26
N PRO A 20 33.16 -34.20 -21.84
CA PRO A 20 33.05 -35.61 -22.17
C PRO A 20 31.75 -36.18 -21.61
N ALA A 21 31.12 -37.08 -22.36
CA ALA A 21 29.92 -37.76 -21.90
C ALA A 21 30.20 -38.48 -20.57
N ARG A 22 29.26 -38.41 -19.62
CA ARG A 22 29.34 -39.24 -18.42
C ARG A 22 29.21 -40.71 -18.86
N PRO A 23 30.14 -41.61 -18.50
CA PRO A 23 30.06 -43.02 -18.86
C PRO A 23 28.98 -43.70 -18.01
N VAL A 24 27.73 -43.54 -18.42
CA VAL A 24 26.57 -44.13 -17.76
C VAL A 24 26.10 -45.31 -18.58
N ASN A 25 25.94 -46.49 -17.95
CA ASN A 25 25.43 -47.66 -18.64
C ASN A 25 23.94 -47.46 -18.93
N PHE A 26 23.56 -47.49 -20.21
CA PHE A 26 22.18 -47.31 -20.65
C PHE A 26 21.21 -48.26 -19.92
N LYS A 27 21.58 -49.53 -19.68
CA LYS A 27 20.72 -50.48 -18.96
C LYS A 27 20.43 -50.07 -17.52
N GLN A 28 21.33 -49.31 -16.88
CA GLN A 28 21.15 -48.83 -15.51
C GLN A 28 20.24 -47.60 -15.43
N VAL A 29 20.18 -46.78 -16.49
CA VAL A 29 19.33 -45.57 -16.53
C VAL A 29 18.08 -45.70 -17.39
N SER A 30 17.96 -46.77 -18.19
CA SER A 30 16.83 -47.01 -19.09
C SER A 30 15.47 -46.93 -18.37
N PRO A 31 15.28 -47.49 -17.16
CA PRO A 31 13.98 -47.39 -16.47
C PRO A 31 13.60 -45.94 -16.13
N GLN A 32 14.55 -45.14 -15.63
CA GLN A 32 14.34 -43.73 -15.29
C GLN A 32 14.10 -42.87 -16.53
N LEU A 33 14.84 -43.14 -17.62
CA LEU A 33 14.63 -42.45 -18.89
C LEU A 33 13.26 -42.79 -19.50
N GLU A 34 12.82 -44.05 -19.38
CA GLU A 34 11.51 -44.47 -19.85
C GLU A 34 10.39 -43.73 -19.09
N GLU A 35 10.50 -43.61 -17.77
CA GLU A 35 9.56 -42.84 -16.94
C GLU A 35 9.51 -41.37 -17.36
N VAL A 36 10.65 -40.71 -17.51
CA VAL A 36 10.73 -39.31 -17.95
C VAL A 36 10.15 -39.10 -19.36
N ILE A 37 10.42 -40.02 -20.28
CA ILE A 37 9.88 -39.98 -21.65
C ILE A 37 8.36 -40.23 -21.63
N ARG A 38 7.90 -41.19 -20.82
CA ARG A 38 6.48 -41.50 -20.64
C ARG A 38 5.73 -40.29 -20.12
N ASP A 39 6.23 -39.65 -19.06
CA ASP A 39 5.62 -38.44 -18.50
C ASP A 39 5.58 -37.28 -19.51
N ARG A 40 6.66 -37.07 -20.27
CA ARG A 40 6.67 -36.05 -21.33
C ARG A 40 5.64 -36.35 -22.42
N LYS A 41 5.57 -37.60 -22.90
CA LYS A 41 4.59 -38.01 -23.93
C LYS A 41 3.15 -37.93 -23.41
N MET A 42 2.91 -38.36 -22.17
CA MET A 42 1.61 -38.27 -21.52
C MET A 42 1.13 -36.83 -21.40
N ARG A 43 2.01 -35.89 -21.01
CA ARG A 43 1.67 -34.46 -21.01
C ARG A 43 1.30 -33.95 -22.40
N GLY A 44 2.06 -34.32 -23.44
CA GLY A 44 1.75 -33.95 -24.82
C GLY A 44 0.39 -34.48 -25.28
N ILE A 45 0.12 -35.77 -25.06
CA ILE A 45 -1.16 -36.40 -25.41
C ILE A 45 -2.32 -35.76 -24.62
N ALA A 46 -2.14 -35.52 -23.33
CA ALA A 46 -3.16 -34.87 -22.50
C ALA A 46 -3.49 -33.47 -23.01
N GLN A 47 -2.49 -32.70 -23.44
CA GLN A 47 -2.68 -31.38 -24.04
C GLN A 47 -3.46 -31.46 -25.36
N ASP A 48 -3.14 -32.43 -26.22
CA ASP A 48 -3.87 -32.65 -27.49
C ASP A 48 -5.33 -33.06 -27.25
N VAL A 49 -5.58 -33.94 -26.28
CA VAL A 49 -6.93 -34.37 -25.89
C VAL A 49 -7.72 -33.19 -25.34
N PHE A 50 -7.13 -32.40 -24.45
CA PHE A 50 -7.77 -31.22 -23.87
C PHE A 50 -8.12 -30.18 -24.94
N LYS A 51 -7.20 -29.93 -25.88
CA LYS A 51 -7.45 -29.02 -27.01
C LYS A 51 -8.64 -29.49 -27.86
N LYS A 52 -8.69 -30.78 -28.21
CA LYS A 52 -9.83 -31.35 -28.96
C LYS A 52 -11.15 -31.24 -28.22
N LEU A 53 -11.15 -31.48 -26.90
CA LEU A 53 -12.35 -31.30 -26.07
C LEU A 53 -12.81 -29.84 -26.05
N GLN A 54 -11.90 -28.87 -25.95
CA GLN A 54 -12.24 -27.45 -26.04
C GLN A 54 -12.81 -27.06 -27.41
N GLU A 55 -12.22 -27.54 -28.50
CA GLU A 55 -12.67 -27.24 -29.88
C GLU A 55 -14.04 -27.82 -30.19
N THR A 56 -14.40 -28.96 -29.57
CA THR A 56 -15.68 -29.65 -29.81
C THR A 56 -16.78 -29.28 -28.81
N ALA A 57 -16.41 -28.64 -27.70
CA ALA A 57 -17.36 -28.24 -26.67
C ALA A 57 -18.31 -27.14 -27.18
N ARG A 58 -19.60 -27.32 -26.93
CA ARG A 58 -20.62 -26.27 -27.11
C ARG A 58 -20.81 -25.57 -25.79
N ILE A 59 -20.37 -24.32 -25.72
CA ILE A 59 -20.45 -23.50 -24.51
C ILE A 59 -21.41 -22.35 -24.78
N GLU A 60 -22.44 -22.22 -23.95
CA GLU A 60 -23.35 -21.09 -23.94
C GLU A 60 -23.24 -20.35 -22.61
N ASN A 61 -22.78 -19.10 -22.66
CA ASN A 61 -22.81 -18.23 -21.48
C ASN A 61 -24.22 -17.64 -21.35
N VAL A 62 -24.93 -18.03 -20.28
CA VAL A 62 -26.29 -17.57 -19.99
C VAL A 62 -26.24 -16.30 -19.14
N TRP A 63 -25.35 -16.24 -18.15
CA TRP A 63 -25.26 -15.14 -17.19
C TRP A 63 -24.99 -13.77 -17.83
N ASN A 64 -24.13 -13.72 -18.85
CA ASN A 64 -23.74 -12.46 -19.49
C ASN A 64 -24.79 -11.94 -20.49
N ASP A 65 -25.86 -12.69 -20.77
CA ASP A 65 -26.91 -12.34 -21.73
C ASP A 65 -28.25 -12.13 -20.99
N PRO A 66 -28.77 -10.88 -20.90
CA PRO A 66 -30.04 -10.60 -20.23
C PRO A 66 -31.23 -11.42 -20.74
N ALA A 67 -31.35 -11.61 -22.05
CA ALA A 67 -32.48 -12.33 -22.64
C ALA A 67 -32.40 -13.83 -22.34
N LYS A 68 -31.19 -14.39 -22.25
CA LYS A 68 -31.00 -15.79 -21.84
C LYS A 68 -31.23 -15.99 -20.35
N ARG A 69 -30.80 -15.06 -19.50
CA ARG A 69 -31.10 -15.11 -18.05
C ARG A 69 -32.59 -15.14 -17.77
N GLU A 70 -33.38 -14.38 -18.52
CA GLU A 70 -34.84 -14.38 -18.39
C GLU A 70 -35.46 -15.73 -18.81
N ARG A 71 -34.94 -16.34 -19.87
CA ARG A 71 -35.40 -17.65 -20.37
C ARG A 71 -34.92 -18.83 -19.53
N MET A 72 -33.78 -18.70 -18.87
CA MET A 72 -33.10 -19.75 -18.11
C MET A 72 -32.68 -19.22 -16.73
N PRO A 73 -33.66 -18.91 -15.84
CA PRO A 73 -33.35 -18.38 -14.53
C PRO A 73 -32.56 -19.40 -13.71
N GLY A 74 -31.55 -18.92 -12.97
CA GLY A 74 -30.71 -19.78 -12.13
C GLY A 74 -29.55 -20.47 -12.86
N VAL A 75 -29.40 -20.30 -14.18
CA VAL A 75 -28.32 -20.93 -14.97
C VAL A 75 -27.23 -19.92 -15.30
N ALA A 76 -25.98 -20.27 -15.01
CA ALA A 76 -24.81 -19.45 -15.31
C ALA A 76 -24.29 -19.72 -16.73
N ALA A 77 -24.17 -21.00 -17.09
CA ALA A 77 -23.72 -21.44 -18.40
C ALA A 77 -24.31 -22.80 -18.77
N VAL A 78 -24.23 -23.18 -20.04
CA VAL A 78 -24.54 -24.53 -20.53
C VAL A 78 -23.33 -25.07 -21.26
N VAL A 79 -22.87 -26.27 -20.89
CA VAL A 79 -21.74 -26.96 -21.52
C VAL A 79 -22.23 -28.29 -22.07
N ASN A 80 -22.22 -28.44 -23.38
CA ASN A 80 -22.69 -29.64 -24.08
C ASN A 80 -24.13 -30.06 -23.68
N GLY A 81 -24.99 -29.08 -23.42
CA GLY A 81 -26.37 -29.30 -22.96
C GLY A 81 -26.53 -29.46 -21.44
N ASN A 82 -25.44 -29.63 -20.70
CA ASN A 82 -25.47 -29.67 -19.24
C ASN A 82 -25.48 -28.25 -18.67
N GLN A 83 -26.46 -27.96 -17.81
CA GLN A 83 -26.58 -26.65 -17.17
C GLN A 83 -25.62 -26.56 -15.98
N LEU A 84 -24.90 -25.45 -15.91
CA LEU A 84 -24.10 -25.04 -14.76
C LEU A 84 -24.91 -23.99 -13.99
N PRO A 85 -25.40 -24.31 -12.79
CA PRO A 85 -26.29 -23.42 -12.06
C PRO A 85 -25.51 -22.31 -11.34
N ILE A 86 -26.17 -21.18 -11.10
CA ILE A 86 -25.57 -20.00 -10.47
C ILE A 86 -25.18 -20.27 -9.03
N ASN A 87 -25.91 -21.12 -8.31
CA ASN A 87 -25.57 -21.47 -6.93
C ASN A 87 -24.23 -22.22 -6.84
N GLU A 88 -23.95 -23.15 -7.76
CA GLU A 88 -22.65 -23.83 -7.82
C GLU A 88 -21.52 -22.83 -8.10
N LEU A 89 -21.73 -21.90 -9.04
CA LEU A 89 -20.78 -20.81 -9.27
C LEU A 89 -20.60 -19.92 -8.03
N ALA A 90 -21.69 -19.59 -7.33
CA ALA A 90 -21.66 -18.75 -6.14
C ALA A 90 -20.94 -19.43 -4.97
N GLU A 91 -21.23 -20.70 -4.72
CA GLU A 91 -20.55 -21.52 -3.70
C GLU A 91 -19.05 -21.58 -3.97
N GLU A 92 -18.65 -21.79 -5.22
CA GLU A 92 -17.24 -21.82 -5.58
C GLU A 92 -16.57 -20.44 -5.46
N CYS A 93 -17.28 -19.36 -5.78
CA CYS A 93 -16.81 -17.99 -5.54
C CYS A 93 -16.65 -17.70 -4.04
N VAL A 94 -17.58 -18.16 -3.20
CA VAL A 94 -17.48 -18.05 -1.74
C VAL A 94 -16.30 -18.86 -1.22
N ALA A 95 -16.09 -20.08 -1.74
CA ALA A 95 -14.96 -20.92 -1.34
C ALA A 95 -13.60 -20.28 -1.64
N ARG A 96 -13.48 -19.53 -2.74
CA ARG A 96 -12.22 -18.89 -3.18
C ARG A 96 -12.02 -17.47 -2.66
N HIS A 97 -13.09 -16.67 -2.62
CA HIS A 97 -13.05 -15.23 -2.40
C HIS A 97 -14.02 -14.74 -1.32
N GLY A 98 -14.78 -15.65 -0.69
CA GLY A 98 -15.85 -15.30 0.23
C GLY A 98 -15.39 -14.52 1.45
N ARG A 99 -14.21 -14.84 2.01
CA ARG A 99 -13.68 -14.14 3.19
C ARG A 99 -13.48 -12.64 2.94
N GLU A 100 -12.66 -12.32 1.94
CA GLU A 100 -12.36 -10.93 1.57
C GLU A 100 -13.62 -10.18 1.11
N THR A 101 -14.48 -10.84 0.33
CA THR A 101 -15.74 -10.26 -0.13
C THR A 101 -16.65 -9.92 1.05
N LEU A 102 -16.78 -10.83 2.02
CA LEU A 102 -17.62 -10.63 3.20
C LEU A 102 -17.07 -9.53 4.11
N ASP A 103 -15.75 -9.43 4.28
CA ASP A 103 -15.13 -8.34 5.05
C ASP A 103 -15.49 -6.96 4.48
N GLY A 104 -15.49 -6.83 3.15
CA GLY A 104 -15.95 -5.62 2.46
C GLY A 104 -17.44 -5.33 2.66
N ILE A 105 -18.28 -6.36 2.59
CA ILE A 105 -19.74 -6.25 2.82
C ILE A 105 -20.03 -5.82 4.27
N ILE A 106 -19.38 -6.44 5.26
CA ILE A 106 -19.52 -6.08 6.69
C ILE A 106 -19.09 -4.62 6.91
N SER A 107 -17.95 -4.23 6.33
CA SER A 107 -17.45 -2.85 6.41
C SER A 107 -18.45 -1.84 5.87
N ARG A 108 -19.10 -2.16 4.75
CA ARG A 108 -20.14 -1.34 4.15
C ARG A 108 -21.40 -1.27 5.01
N GLU A 109 -21.88 -2.40 5.49
CA GLU A 109 -23.06 -2.49 6.36
C GLU A 109 -22.89 -1.59 7.61
N ILE A 110 -21.72 -1.62 8.24
CA ILE A 110 -21.41 -0.78 9.41
C ILE A 110 -21.44 0.71 9.04
N LEU A 111 -20.97 1.08 7.85
CA LEU A 111 -21.02 2.47 7.36
C LEU A 111 -22.45 2.92 7.04
N GLU A 112 -23.26 2.03 6.43
CA GLU A 112 -24.68 2.29 6.15
C GLU A 112 -25.44 2.55 7.45
N GLN A 113 -25.29 1.69 8.44
CA GLN A 113 -25.86 1.87 9.78
C GLN A 113 -25.42 3.19 10.44
N ALA A 114 -24.15 3.56 10.30
CA ALA A 114 -23.63 4.81 10.83
C ALA A 114 -24.21 6.04 10.13
N CYS A 115 -24.39 5.98 8.80
CA CYS A 115 -25.04 7.03 8.01
C CYS A 115 -26.51 7.18 8.40
N GLU A 116 -27.25 6.07 8.47
CA GLU A 116 -28.67 6.04 8.87
C GLU A 116 -28.87 6.63 10.26
N LYS A 117 -28.05 6.23 11.24
CA LYS A 117 -28.09 6.76 12.60
C LYS A 117 -27.89 8.28 12.68
N ARG A 118 -27.18 8.87 11.71
CA ARG A 118 -26.96 10.31 11.61
C ARG A 118 -27.85 11.01 10.59
N GLY A 119 -28.76 10.29 9.92
CA GLY A 119 -29.60 10.84 8.86
C GLY A 119 -28.82 11.31 7.63
N ILE A 120 -27.65 10.72 7.37
CA ILE A 120 -26.81 11.06 6.21
C ILE A 120 -27.27 10.23 5.01
N GLN A 121 -27.60 10.92 3.92
CA GLN A 121 -27.90 10.31 2.63
C GLN A 121 -26.77 10.54 1.64
N ILE A 122 -26.48 9.52 0.83
CA ILE A 122 -25.47 9.56 -0.24
C ILE A 122 -26.20 9.47 -1.56
N SER A 123 -26.02 10.50 -2.37
CA SER A 123 -26.62 10.64 -3.70
C SER A 123 -25.60 10.30 -4.79
N ASP A 124 -26.08 10.05 -6.01
CA ASP A 124 -25.20 9.85 -7.16
C ASP A 124 -24.30 11.06 -7.44
N ALA A 125 -24.80 12.28 -7.18
CA ALA A 125 -24.01 13.50 -7.32
C ALA A 125 -22.80 13.52 -6.38
N ASP A 126 -22.95 13.00 -5.15
CA ASP A 126 -21.82 12.89 -4.21
C ASP A 126 -20.77 11.90 -4.71
N LEU A 127 -21.21 10.78 -5.31
CA LEU A 127 -20.31 9.79 -5.89
C LEU A 127 -19.59 10.35 -7.12
N ASP A 128 -20.30 11.09 -7.97
CA ASP A 128 -19.73 11.70 -9.18
C ASP A 128 -18.69 12.77 -8.82
N GLU A 129 -18.94 13.58 -7.79
CA GLU A 129 -17.96 14.54 -7.28
C GLU A 129 -16.71 13.84 -6.73
N GLU A 130 -16.88 12.72 -6.03
CA GLU A 130 -15.75 11.91 -5.55
C GLU A 130 -14.92 11.32 -6.69
N ILE A 131 -15.57 10.81 -7.72
CA ILE A 131 -14.89 10.28 -8.91
C ILE A 131 -14.14 11.40 -9.63
N ALA A 132 -14.75 12.58 -9.77
CA ALA A 132 -14.12 13.76 -10.34
C ALA A 132 -12.87 14.17 -9.56
N ARG A 133 -12.93 14.15 -8.22
CA ARG A 133 -11.77 14.44 -7.36
C ARG A 133 -10.68 13.38 -7.52
N ALA A 134 -11.04 12.10 -7.48
CA ALA A 134 -10.11 11.00 -7.69
C ALA A 134 -9.44 11.07 -9.07
N ALA A 135 -10.16 11.53 -10.10
CA ALA A 135 -9.59 11.77 -11.41
C ALA A 135 -8.56 12.91 -11.41
N LEU A 136 -8.79 14.02 -10.70
CA LEU A 136 -7.79 15.11 -10.59
C LEU A 136 -6.49 14.66 -9.90
N GLU A 137 -6.60 13.73 -8.94
CA GLU A 137 -5.43 13.18 -8.24
C GLU A 137 -4.74 12.08 -9.05
N GLY A 138 -5.51 11.28 -9.79
CA GLY A 138 -5.05 10.06 -10.45
C GLY A 138 -4.66 10.23 -11.91
N THR A 139 -5.12 11.28 -12.59
CA THR A 139 -4.78 11.57 -13.98
C THR A 139 -4.46 13.05 -14.19
N PRO A 140 -3.65 13.41 -15.20
CA PRO A 140 -3.49 14.80 -15.60
C PRO A 140 -4.87 15.40 -15.92
N PRO A 141 -5.17 16.63 -15.45
CA PRO A 141 -6.41 17.29 -15.81
C PRO A 141 -6.47 17.55 -17.32
N LYS A 142 -7.69 17.74 -17.83
CA LYS A 142 -7.90 18.15 -19.21
C LYS A 142 -7.29 19.54 -19.46
N PRO A 143 -7.08 19.96 -20.72
CA PRO A 143 -6.51 21.27 -21.05
C PRO A 143 -7.29 22.46 -20.47
N ASP A 144 -8.58 22.30 -20.17
CA ASP A 144 -9.43 23.30 -19.53
C ASP A 144 -9.37 23.28 -17.98
N GLY A 145 -8.52 22.43 -17.40
CA GLY A 145 -8.37 22.23 -15.96
C GLY A 145 -9.43 21.32 -15.33
N SER A 146 -10.38 20.80 -16.11
CA SER A 146 -11.41 19.90 -15.59
C SER A 146 -10.90 18.46 -15.40
N PRO A 147 -11.53 17.67 -14.52
CA PRO A 147 -11.13 16.28 -14.29
C PRO A 147 -11.33 15.38 -15.50
N ASP A 148 -10.34 14.52 -15.80
CA ASP A 148 -10.48 13.47 -16.81
C ASP A 148 -11.12 12.19 -16.24
N VAL A 149 -12.43 12.28 -15.95
CA VAL A 149 -13.22 11.16 -15.40
C VAL A 149 -13.22 9.94 -16.32
N GLU A 150 -13.30 10.15 -17.64
CA GLU A 150 -13.33 9.04 -18.60
C GLU A 150 -11.99 8.30 -18.63
N GLY A 151 -10.88 9.03 -18.71
CA GLY A 151 -9.54 8.46 -18.62
C GLY A 151 -9.31 7.73 -17.30
N TRP A 152 -9.76 8.31 -16.19
CA TRP A 152 -9.69 7.68 -14.87
C TRP A 152 -10.47 6.37 -14.77
N LEU A 153 -11.74 6.35 -15.19
CA LEU A 153 -12.57 5.14 -15.14
C LEU A 153 -12.05 4.04 -16.07
N LYS A 154 -11.42 4.41 -17.19
CA LYS A 154 -10.71 3.46 -18.05
C LYS A 154 -9.53 2.84 -17.32
N LEU A 155 -8.69 3.65 -16.67
CA LEU A 155 -7.54 3.20 -15.90
C LEU A 155 -7.95 2.26 -14.75
N VAL A 156 -9.00 2.60 -14.01
CA VAL A 156 -9.55 1.76 -12.93
C VAL A 156 -9.95 0.39 -13.45
N ARG A 157 -10.67 0.35 -14.58
CA ARG A 157 -11.12 -0.91 -15.20
C ARG A 157 -9.93 -1.76 -15.66
N GLU A 158 -8.93 -1.14 -16.29
CA GLU A 158 -7.75 -1.84 -16.81
C GLU A 158 -6.85 -2.38 -15.69
N ASN A 159 -6.65 -1.61 -14.62
CA ASN A 159 -5.76 -1.97 -13.52
C ASN A 159 -6.39 -2.95 -12.53
N GLN A 160 -7.69 -2.80 -12.23
CA GLN A 160 -8.36 -3.57 -11.18
C GLN A 160 -9.26 -4.67 -11.74
N GLY A 161 -9.57 -4.65 -13.04
CA GLY A 161 -10.45 -5.65 -13.65
C GLY A 161 -11.90 -5.60 -13.16
N VAL A 162 -12.32 -4.51 -12.50
CA VAL A 162 -13.67 -4.34 -11.95
C VAL A 162 -14.56 -3.52 -12.86
N THR A 163 -15.89 -3.72 -12.74
CA THR A 163 -16.86 -2.85 -13.41
C THR A 163 -16.94 -1.49 -12.71
N ILE A 164 -17.47 -0.48 -13.42
CA ILE A 164 -17.70 0.85 -12.84
C ILE A 164 -18.65 0.75 -11.63
N ASP A 165 -19.68 -0.09 -11.69
CA ASP A 165 -20.61 -0.28 -10.58
C ASP A 165 -19.90 -0.82 -9.34
N VAL A 166 -19.02 -1.80 -9.51
CA VAL A 166 -18.22 -2.35 -8.40
C VAL A 166 -17.28 -1.27 -7.84
N TYR A 167 -16.63 -0.48 -8.70
CA TYR A 167 -15.79 0.63 -8.25
C TYR A 167 -16.58 1.69 -7.46
N ARG A 168 -17.74 2.14 -7.99
CA ARG A 168 -18.64 3.08 -7.32
C ARG A 168 -19.06 2.54 -5.94
N ARG A 169 -19.42 1.27 -5.90
CA ARG A 169 -19.93 0.59 -4.72
C ARG A 169 -18.87 0.37 -3.63
N ASP A 170 -17.69 -0.10 -4.02
CA ASP A 170 -16.71 -0.66 -3.06
C ASP A 170 -15.57 0.32 -2.74
N ALA A 171 -15.31 1.31 -3.59
CA ALA A 171 -14.26 2.29 -3.38
C ALA A 171 -14.81 3.71 -3.16
N VAL A 172 -15.73 4.16 -4.03
CA VAL A 172 -16.22 5.55 -4.01
C VAL A 172 -17.22 5.76 -2.86
N TRP A 173 -18.23 4.89 -2.75
CA TRP A 173 -19.29 5.04 -1.75
C TRP A 173 -18.76 5.05 -0.32
N PRO A 174 -17.86 4.14 0.12
CA PRO A 174 -17.32 4.18 1.49
C PRO A 174 -16.53 5.45 1.77
N THR A 175 -15.80 5.96 0.76
CA THR A 175 -15.05 7.21 0.84
C THR A 175 -15.99 8.39 1.08
N VAL A 176 -17.06 8.49 0.29
CA VAL A 176 -18.08 9.54 0.43
C VAL A 176 -18.80 9.45 1.78
N ALA A 177 -19.21 8.25 2.18
CA ALA A 177 -19.86 8.00 3.47
C ALA A 177 -18.99 8.51 4.63
N LEU A 178 -17.73 8.10 4.67
CA LEU A 178 -16.78 8.50 5.70
C LEU A 178 -16.50 10.00 5.68
N LYS A 179 -16.35 10.62 4.50
CA LYS A 179 -16.18 12.08 4.39
C LYS A 179 -17.37 12.83 5.00
N LYS A 180 -18.61 12.41 4.71
CA LYS A 180 -19.81 13.01 5.31
C LYS A 180 -19.92 12.74 6.82
N LEU A 181 -19.53 11.55 7.28
CA LEU A 181 -19.54 11.18 8.70
C LEU A 181 -18.50 11.94 9.53
N VAL A 182 -17.38 12.32 8.92
CA VAL A 182 -16.30 13.10 9.54
C VAL A 182 -16.54 14.61 9.42
N GLY A 183 -17.03 15.04 8.26
CA GLY A 183 -17.23 16.43 7.79
C GLY A 183 -17.00 17.53 8.81
N ASP A 184 -18.04 17.86 9.57
CA ASP A 184 -18.06 19.06 10.42
C ASP A 184 -17.11 19.01 11.63
N ARG A 185 -16.51 17.85 11.93
CA ARG A 185 -15.56 17.72 13.04
C ARG A 185 -14.16 18.14 12.65
N LEU A 186 -13.82 18.13 11.36
CA LEU A 186 -12.47 18.42 10.90
C LEU A 186 -12.25 19.93 10.80
N GLN A 187 -11.59 20.50 11.81
CA GLN A 187 -11.14 21.88 11.77
C GLN A 187 -9.65 21.97 11.42
N ILE A 188 -9.34 22.75 10.39
CA ILE A 188 -7.96 23.13 10.06
C ILE A 188 -7.70 24.50 10.71
N THR A 189 -6.79 24.51 11.66
CA THR A 189 -6.43 25.72 12.41
C THR A 189 -5.29 26.46 11.72
N GLU A 190 -5.14 27.76 11.98
CA GLU A 190 -3.96 28.51 11.51
C GLU A 190 -2.65 27.92 12.05
N GLU A 191 -2.67 27.32 13.25
CA GLU A 191 -1.51 26.62 13.79
C GLU A 191 -1.11 25.43 12.90
N ASP A 192 -2.08 24.70 12.35
CA ASP A 192 -1.78 23.59 11.44
C ASP A 192 -1.10 24.09 10.16
N ILE A 193 -1.63 25.17 9.58
CA ILE A 193 -1.09 25.77 8.36
C ILE A 193 0.32 26.30 8.63
N HIS A 194 0.53 26.94 9.78
CA HIS A 194 1.86 27.40 10.20
C HIS A 194 2.85 26.24 10.36
N LYS A 195 2.46 25.15 11.03
CA LYS A 195 3.29 23.94 11.13
C LYS A 195 3.59 23.33 9.76
N GLY A 196 2.61 23.32 8.86
CA GLY A 196 2.82 22.86 7.48
C GLY A 196 3.82 23.74 6.71
N PHE A 197 3.77 25.05 6.91
CA PHE A 197 4.74 25.97 6.34
C PHE A 197 6.14 25.71 6.90
N GLU A 198 6.30 25.62 8.23
CA GLU A 198 7.59 25.31 8.86
C GLU A 198 8.15 23.95 8.40
N ALA A 199 7.30 22.94 8.23
CA ALA A 199 7.74 21.62 7.78
C ALA A 199 8.27 21.62 6.34
N ASN A 200 7.68 22.43 5.47
CA ASN A 200 8.01 22.44 4.05
C ASN A 200 9.13 23.44 3.72
N TYR A 201 9.06 24.64 4.29
CA TYR A 201 9.91 25.79 3.94
C TYR A 201 10.82 26.26 5.07
N GLY A 202 10.59 25.79 6.31
CA GLY A 202 11.39 26.16 7.46
C GLY A 202 12.83 25.60 7.45
N PRO A 203 13.65 26.03 8.41
CA PRO A 203 15.02 25.51 8.55
C PRO A 203 15.01 24.01 8.81
N ARG A 204 16.03 23.31 8.32
CA ARG A 204 16.23 21.87 8.55
C ARG A 204 17.62 21.64 9.11
N VAL A 205 17.77 20.65 9.98
CA VAL A 205 19.05 20.28 10.58
C VAL A 205 19.71 19.22 9.71
N ARG A 206 20.95 19.47 9.27
CA ARG A 206 21.80 18.44 8.67
C ARG A 206 22.44 17.66 9.80
N CYS A 207 22.23 16.35 9.83
CA CYS A 207 22.82 15.48 10.83
C CYS A 207 23.45 14.25 10.18
N LEU A 208 24.45 13.70 10.87
CA LEU A 208 24.79 12.30 10.75
C LEU A 208 24.05 11.52 11.84
N ALA A 209 23.67 10.27 11.56
CA ALA A 209 22.99 9.39 12.50
C ALA A 209 23.67 8.02 12.62
N ILE A 210 23.68 7.48 13.84
CA ILE A 210 23.98 6.07 14.10
C ILE A 210 22.75 5.46 14.76
N VAL A 211 22.17 4.44 14.13
CA VAL A 211 21.00 3.73 14.66
C VAL A 211 21.43 2.38 15.23
N LEU A 212 21.00 2.06 16.44
CA LEU A 212 21.36 0.82 17.12
C LEU A 212 20.10 0.11 17.65
N ASP A 213 20.18 -1.20 17.77
CA ASP A 213 19.12 -2.10 18.26
C ASP A 213 19.24 -2.44 19.75
N ASN A 214 20.32 -1.99 20.40
CA ASN A 214 20.61 -2.34 21.79
C ASN A 214 21.24 -1.16 22.54
N PHE A 215 20.66 -0.82 23.69
CA PHE A 215 21.12 0.27 24.54
C PHE A 215 22.58 0.14 24.98
N ARG A 216 23.06 -1.06 25.33
CA ARG A 216 24.45 -1.26 25.74
C ARG A 216 25.43 -0.90 24.63
N ARG A 217 25.09 -1.29 23.40
CA ARG A 217 25.88 -0.97 22.20
C ARG A 217 25.79 0.53 21.92
N ALA A 218 24.61 1.13 22.08
CA ALA A 218 24.43 2.57 21.94
C ALA A 218 25.30 3.36 22.93
N GLN A 219 25.37 2.95 24.20
CA GLN A 219 26.27 3.56 25.19
C GLN A 219 27.73 3.44 24.79
N GLN A 220 28.18 2.27 24.35
CA GLN A 220 29.56 2.08 23.90
C GLN A 220 29.90 3.00 22.71
N VAL A 221 29.05 3.03 21.69
CA VAL A 221 29.28 3.84 20.49
C VAL A 221 29.17 5.34 20.80
N PHE A 222 28.27 5.73 21.69
CA PHE A 222 28.16 7.11 22.17
C PHE A 222 29.45 7.58 22.84
N GLU A 223 30.03 6.75 23.73
CA GLU A 223 31.31 7.08 24.37
C GLU A 223 32.47 7.15 23.38
N LEU A 224 32.48 6.31 22.34
CA LEU A 224 33.47 6.39 21.25
C LEU A 224 33.33 7.71 20.46
N ALA A 225 32.11 8.04 20.05
CA ALA A 225 31.80 9.29 19.35
C ALA A 225 32.14 10.52 20.20
N ARG A 226 31.90 10.46 21.51
CA ARG A 226 32.18 11.56 22.44
C ARG A 226 33.68 11.80 22.65
N ARG A 227 34.50 10.75 22.64
CA ARG A 227 35.97 10.84 22.80
C ARG A 227 36.65 11.52 21.61
N ASP A 228 36.14 11.28 20.41
CA ASP A 228 36.62 11.89 19.17
C ASP A 228 35.42 12.36 18.33
N ASN A 229 34.91 13.56 18.67
CA ASN A 229 33.73 14.13 18.04
C ASN A 229 34.06 14.85 16.72
N THR A 230 34.59 14.11 15.76
CA THR A 230 34.82 14.56 14.39
C THR A 230 33.80 13.91 13.44
N SER A 231 33.46 14.60 12.35
CA SER A 231 32.53 14.05 11.34
C SER A 231 33.05 12.74 10.77
N GLU A 232 34.36 12.64 10.52
CA GLU A 232 34.99 11.45 9.94
C GLU A 232 34.92 10.26 10.88
N ASN A 233 35.27 10.42 12.16
CA ASN A 233 35.14 9.35 13.15
C ASN A 233 33.67 8.93 13.34
N PHE A 234 32.75 9.89 13.38
CA PHE A 234 31.32 9.57 13.46
C PHE A 234 30.85 8.76 12.24
N ALA A 235 31.33 9.11 11.04
CA ALA A 235 31.02 8.43 9.80
C ALA A 235 31.58 6.99 9.75
N GLU A 236 32.77 6.76 10.29
CA GLU A 236 33.31 5.40 10.50
C GLU A 236 32.48 4.59 11.49
N LEU A 237 32.12 5.18 12.63
CA LEU A 237 31.26 4.53 13.62
C LEU A 237 29.87 4.20 13.04
N ALA A 238 29.30 5.08 12.21
CA ALA A 238 28.04 4.81 11.52
C ALA A 238 28.14 3.61 10.57
N GLY A 239 29.18 3.56 9.72
CA GLY A 239 29.37 2.44 8.80
C GLY A 239 29.62 1.10 9.50
N GLN A 240 30.26 1.12 10.66
CA GLN A 240 30.56 -0.09 11.44
C GLN A 240 29.40 -0.55 12.33
N TYR A 241 28.68 0.38 12.95
CA TYR A 241 27.76 0.07 14.04
C TYR A 241 26.29 0.32 13.74
N SER A 242 25.95 1.16 12.75
CA SER A 242 24.55 1.43 12.43
C SER A 242 23.85 0.16 11.93
N VAL A 243 22.64 -0.09 12.42
CA VAL A 243 21.77 -1.21 11.99
C VAL A 243 20.73 -0.76 10.97
N GLU A 244 20.64 0.53 10.69
CA GLU A 244 19.75 1.07 9.66
C GLU A 244 20.53 1.14 8.33
N PRO A 245 20.07 0.45 7.26
CA PRO A 245 20.85 0.26 6.04
C PRO A 245 21.30 1.56 5.34
N GLY A 246 20.46 2.60 5.34
CA GLY A 246 20.75 3.88 4.68
C GLY A 246 21.92 4.61 5.33
N SER A 247 21.81 4.89 6.63
CA SER A 247 22.87 5.51 7.42
C SER A 247 24.12 4.63 7.48
N GLN A 248 24.01 3.29 7.52
CA GLN A 248 25.18 2.43 7.47
C GLN A 248 25.93 2.58 6.13
N ALA A 249 25.21 2.47 5.01
CA ALA A 249 25.80 2.53 3.67
C ALA A 249 26.33 3.93 3.32
N LEU A 250 25.68 4.98 3.81
CA LEU A 250 26.02 6.38 3.56
C LEU A 250 26.85 6.99 4.69
N ARG A 251 27.56 6.17 5.47
CA ARG A 251 28.46 6.61 6.55
C ARG A 251 27.83 7.65 7.50
N GLY A 252 26.58 7.41 7.87
CA GLY A 252 25.79 8.20 8.82
C GLY A 252 24.93 9.27 8.17
N GLU A 253 25.09 9.57 6.88
CA GLU A 253 24.28 10.60 6.23
C GLU A 253 22.79 10.22 6.20
N ILE A 254 21.95 11.16 6.61
CA ILE A 254 20.50 11.06 6.56
C ILE A 254 19.91 12.31 5.89
N PRO A 255 18.69 12.23 5.33
CA PRO A 255 17.97 13.42 4.86
C PRO A 255 17.86 14.48 5.98
N PRO A 256 17.98 15.78 5.67
CA PRO A 256 17.89 16.84 6.68
C PRO A 256 16.59 16.76 7.49
N ILE A 257 16.72 16.81 8.82
CA ILE A 257 15.62 16.71 9.76
C ILE A 257 14.83 18.03 9.73
N LYS A 258 13.55 17.94 9.39
CA LYS A 258 12.59 19.06 9.38
C LYS A 258 11.70 19.03 10.62
N LYS A 259 11.16 20.18 11.02
CA LYS A 259 10.09 20.23 12.02
C LYS A 259 8.80 19.62 11.50
N HIS A 260 7.97 19.10 12.40
CA HIS A 260 6.65 18.51 12.15
C HIS A 260 6.69 17.38 11.10
N GLY A 261 7.84 16.71 10.97
CA GLY A 261 8.12 15.74 9.94
C GLY A 261 7.58 14.36 10.25
N GLY A 262 7.43 14.03 11.52
CA GLY A 262 6.95 12.70 11.91
C GLY A 262 7.67 12.07 13.09
N GLN A 263 8.54 12.79 13.80
CA GLN A 263 9.32 12.23 14.91
C GLN A 263 9.66 13.31 15.96
N PRO A 264 8.74 13.75 16.84
CA PRO A 264 8.87 14.99 17.62
C PRO A 264 10.06 14.94 18.56
N LYS A 265 10.34 13.76 19.15
CA LYS A 265 11.51 13.57 20.00
C LYS A 265 12.82 13.69 19.24
N LEU A 266 12.90 13.13 18.02
CA LEU A 266 14.09 13.24 17.19
C LEU A 266 14.28 14.68 16.70
N GLU A 267 13.19 15.32 16.29
CA GLU A 267 13.17 16.70 15.82
C GLU A 267 13.59 17.66 16.94
N GLU A 268 13.01 17.54 18.13
CA GLU A 268 13.34 18.37 19.29
C GLU A 268 14.83 18.28 19.63
N GLU A 269 15.38 17.06 19.72
CA GLU A 269 16.80 16.84 19.99
C GLU A 269 17.67 17.40 18.87
N ALA A 270 17.35 17.13 17.60
CA ALA A 270 18.14 17.62 16.47
C ALA A 270 18.19 19.16 16.41
N PHE A 271 17.06 19.83 16.61
CA PHE A 271 16.98 21.30 16.57
C PHE A 271 17.61 21.98 17.80
N ALA A 272 17.84 21.25 18.89
CA ALA A 272 18.55 21.75 20.07
C ALA A 272 20.08 21.76 19.88
N LEU A 273 20.62 21.02 18.89
CA LEU A 273 22.06 20.89 18.66
C LEU A 273 22.66 22.10 17.95
N ARG A 274 23.88 22.47 18.35
CA ARG A 274 24.74 23.36 17.57
C ARG A 274 25.57 22.58 16.54
N PRO A 275 26.04 23.23 15.46
CA PRO A 275 26.98 22.60 14.53
C PRO A 275 28.18 21.99 15.27
N GLY A 276 28.48 20.73 14.98
CA GLY A 276 29.52 19.92 15.61
C GLY A 276 29.10 19.22 16.91
N GLU A 277 27.88 19.44 17.43
CA GLU A 277 27.41 18.85 18.68
C GLU A 277 26.81 17.45 18.48
N LEU A 278 26.99 16.59 19.49
CA LEU A 278 26.36 15.26 19.57
C LEU A 278 25.08 15.34 20.39
N SER A 279 24.03 14.63 19.97
CA SER A 279 22.85 14.41 20.81
C SER A 279 23.13 13.47 21.97
N GLY A 280 22.20 13.39 22.92
CA GLY A 280 22.11 12.21 23.77
C GLY A 280 21.74 10.94 22.97
N ILE A 281 21.59 9.82 23.67
CA ILE A 281 21.03 8.60 23.07
C ILE A 281 19.51 8.74 23.03
N ILE A 282 18.96 8.90 21.84
CA ILE A 282 17.53 9.12 21.61
C ILE A 282 16.87 7.76 21.40
N GLN A 283 15.89 7.40 22.24
CA GLN A 283 15.14 6.15 22.05
C GLN A 283 13.87 6.38 21.23
N ILE A 284 13.72 5.65 20.12
CA ILE A 284 12.52 5.63 19.27
C ILE A 284 12.09 4.17 19.07
N GLY A 285 10.98 3.79 19.71
CA GLY A 285 10.53 2.39 19.72
C GLY A 285 11.57 1.47 20.35
N ASP A 286 11.99 0.46 19.61
CA ASP A 286 13.04 -0.50 19.97
C ASP A 286 14.46 -0.06 19.53
N LYS A 287 14.59 1.13 18.93
CA LYS A 287 15.87 1.65 18.41
C LYS A 287 16.44 2.78 19.27
N PHE A 288 17.77 2.93 19.19
CA PHE A 288 18.55 3.97 19.85
C PHE A 288 19.33 4.74 18.79
N ILE A 289 19.19 6.07 18.77
CA ILE A 289 19.74 6.94 17.75
C ILE A 289 20.70 7.92 18.42
N ILE A 290 21.88 8.08 17.84
CA ILE A 290 22.83 9.14 18.18
C ILE A 290 22.93 10.04 16.95
N LEU A 291 22.81 11.34 17.14
CA LEU A 291 22.96 12.34 16.10
C LEU A 291 24.24 13.15 16.30
N ARG A 292 24.83 13.58 15.18
CA ARG A 292 25.82 14.66 15.14
C ARG A 292 25.33 15.77 14.22
N CYS A 293 25.28 17.00 14.69
CA CYS A 293 24.81 18.13 13.89
C CYS A 293 25.92 18.64 12.96
N GLU A 294 25.66 18.68 11.66
CA GLU A 294 26.52 19.29 10.62
C GLU A 294 26.06 20.73 10.28
N GLY A 295 25.12 21.26 11.05
CA GLY A 295 24.53 22.59 10.88
C GLY A 295 23.16 22.58 10.22
N PHE A 296 22.74 23.72 9.67
CA PHE A 296 21.38 23.91 9.14
C PHE A 296 21.39 24.11 7.62
N THR A 297 20.31 23.72 6.96
CA THR A 297 20.07 24.07 5.56
C THR A 297 19.62 25.52 5.45
N THR A 298 19.92 26.18 4.33
CA THR A 298 19.32 27.47 3.99
C THR A 298 17.83 27.29 3.70
N PRO A 299 16.91 27.97 4.41
CA PRO A 299 15.49 27.92 4.10
C PRO A 299 15.21 28.43 2.69
N ILE A 300 14.13 27.93 2.07
CA ILE A 300 13.65 28.46 0.80
C ILE A 300 12.83 29.71 1.12
N GLU A 301 13.21 30.85 0.56
CA GLU A 301 12.45 32.09 0.70
C GLU A 301 11.17 32.03 -0.14
N VAL A 302 10.04 31.78 0.52
CA VAL A 302 8.69 31.82 -0.06
C VAL A 302 7.79 32.58 0.90
N ALA A 303 6.96 33.49 0.39
CA ALA A 303 6.01 34.19 1.25
C ALA A 303 4.91 33.23 1.70
N TYR A 304 4.59 33.25 3.00
CA TYR A 304 3.53 32.41 3.57
C TYR A 304 2.21 32.55 2.81
N ALA A 305 1.86 33.78 2.41
CA ALA A 305 0.63 34.07 1.67
C ALA A 305 0.55 33.34 0.32
N ASP A 306 1.67 33.17 -0.38
CA ASP A 306 1.70 32.59 -1.72
C ASP A 306 1.46 31.07 -1.70
N VAL A 307 1.78 30.40 -0.59
CA VAL A 307 1.67 28.94 -0.44
C VAL A 307 0.60 28.52 0.56
N ARG A 308 -0.08 29.46 1.20
CA ARG A 308 -1.05 29.18 2.27
C ARG A 308 -2.15 28.22 1.82
N ASP A 309 -2.71 28.45 0.63
CA ASP A 309 -3.85 27.68 0.14
C ASP A 309 -3.45 26.26 -0.31
N ASP A 310 -2.25 26.11 -0.86
CA ASP A 310 -1.70 24.79 -1.19
C ASP A 310 -1.37 24.00 0.09
N ILE A 311 -0.79 24.66 1.10
CA ILE A 311 -0.54 24.05 2.42
C ILE A 311 -1.87 23.66 3.07
N TYR A 312 -2.87 24.54 3.04
CA TYR A 312 -4.20 24.24 3.56
C TYR A 312 -4.78 22.99 2.90
N ARG A 313 -4.76 22.91 1.56
CA ARG A 313 -5.30 21.77 0.81
C ARG A 313 -4.62 20.47 1.20
N HIS A 314 -3.29 20.45 1.23
CA HIS A 314 -2.51 19.28 1.62
C HIS A 314 -2.77 18.83 3.07
N ILE A 315 -2.85 19.79 4.00
CA ILE A 315 -3.15 19.47 5.41
C ILE A 315 -4.57 18.96 5.55
N HIS A 316 -5.52 19.61 4.87
CA HIS A 316 -6.92 19.23 4.90
C HIS A 316 -7.10 17.79 4.41
N GLU A 317 -6.55 17.44 3.26
CA GLU A 317 -6.58 16.08 2.72
C GLU A 317 -5.93 15.06 3.67
N LYS A 318 -4.75 15.38 4.20
CA LYS A 318 -4.03 14.50 5.11
C LYS A 318 -4.83 14.26 6.41
N LYS A 319 -5.36 15.32 7.02
CA LYS A 319 -6.14 15.21 8.24
C LYS A 319 -7.48 14.54 8.00
N LEU A 320 -8.14 14.81 6.86
CA LEU A 320 -9.37 14.14 6.47
C LEU A 320 -9.17 12.64 6.37
N ARG A 321 -8.11 12.19 5.68
CA ARG A 321 -7.77 10.77 5.58
C ARG A 321 -7.54 10.12 6.95
N LEU A 322 -6.80 10.79 7.84
CA LEU A 322 -6.55 10.28 9.20
C LEU A 322 -7.85 10.21 10.03
N ALA A 323 -8.69 11.24 9.93
CA ALA A 323 -9.96 11.30 10.64
C ALA A 323 -10.94 10.24 10.12
N MET A 324 -10.98 9.99 8.81
CA MET A 324 -11.77 8.89 8.20
C MET A 324 -11.30 7.53 8.70
N ALA A 325 -9.99 7.29 8.73
CA ALA A 325 -9.42 6.03 9.21
C ALA A 325 -9.73 5.79 10.71
N ASP A 326 -9.48 6.78 11.57
CA ASP A 326 -9.78 6.73 13.01
C ASP A 326 -11.29 6.54 13.26
N TYR A 327 -12.13 7.23 12.48
CA TYR A 327 -13.58 7.09 12.62
C TYR A 327 -14.06 5.69 12.21
N PHE A 328 -13.56 5.15 11.11
CA PHE A 328 -13.89 3.81 10.66
C PHE A 328 -13.42 2.73 11.65
N GLU A 329 -12.19 2.86 12.19
CA GLU A 329 -11.68 1.96 13.22
C GLU A 329 -12.59 1.96 14.46
N LYS A 330 -13.06 3.14 14.89
CA LYS A 330 -14.01 3.28 16.01
C LYS A 330 -15.35 2.63 15.71
N LEU A 331 -15.88 2.77 14.50
CA LEU A 331 -17.11 2.07 14.09
C LEU A 331 -16.93 0.55 14.16
N MET A 332 -15.85 0.03 13.57
CA MET A 332 -15.53 -1.40 13.62
C MET A 332 -15.32 -1.91 15.05
N ALA A 333 -14.76 -1.09 15.95
CA ALA A 333 -14.56 -1.44 17.35
C ALA A 333 -15.84 -1.41 18.20
N ALA A 334 -16.83 -0.60 17.80
CA ALA A 334 -18.11 -0.50 18.48
C ALA A 334 -19.15 -1.50 17.95
N ALA A 335 -18.93 -2.08 16.76
CA ALA A 335 -19.83 -3.05 16.16
C ALA A 335 -19.71 -4.44 16.82
N THR A 336 -20.86 -5.11 16.97
CA THR A 336 -20.90 -6.56 17.20
C THR A 336 -20.92 -7.25 15.84
N ILE A 337 -19.99 -8.16 15.59
CA ILE A 337 -19.85 -8.85 14.31
C ILE A 337 -19.76 -10.34 14.57
N ASP A 338 -20.73 -11.10 14.04
CA ASP A 338 -20.71 -12.56 14.01
C ASP A 338 -20.46 -13.03 12.58
N ASN A 339 -19.23 -13.44 12.28
CA ASN A 339 -18.82 -13.91 10.97
C ASN A 339 -18.91 -15.44 10.91
N TYR A 340 -20.05 -15.96 10.47
CA TYR A 340 -20.28 -17.41 10.34
C TYR A 340 -19.45 -18.07 9.23
N LEU A 341 -18.90 -17.30 8.28
CA LEU A 341 -18.03 -17.83 7.23
C LEU A 341 -16.64 -18.16 7.77
N THR A 342 -16.10 -17.32 8.68
CA THR A 342 -14.79 -17.55 9.32
C THR A 342 -14.90 -18.20 10.70
N GLY A 343 -16.08 -18.21 11.31
CA GLY A 343 -16.30 -18.64 12.69
C GLY A 343 -15.85 -17.63 13.74
N GLU A 344 -15.56 -16.39 13.35
CA GLU A 344 -15.07 -15.34 14.24
C GLU A 344 -16.24 -14.49 14.75
N SER A 345 -16.29 -14.29 16.06
CA SER A 345 -17.21 -13.35 16.71
C SER A 345 -16.42 -12.23 17.40
N ARG A 346 -16.85 -10.99 17.18
CA ARG A 346 -16.28 -9.79 17.79
C ARG A 346 -17.37 -9.05 18.55
N ALA A 347 -17.18 -8.89 19.85
CA ALA A 347 -17.98 -8.00 20.67
C ALA A 347 -17.42 -6.56 20.65
N PRO A 348 -18.25 -5.54 20.95
CA PRO A 348 -17.80 -4.17 21.08
C PRO A 348 -16.70 -4.07 22.14
N LYS A 349 -15.58 -3.43 21.81
CA LYS A 349 -14.61 -3.04 22.84
C LYS A 349 -15.27 -1.94 23.69
N GLN A 350 -15.33 -2.12 25.01
CA GLN A 350 -15.74 -1.03 25.92
C GLN A 350 -14.88 0.19 25.60
N THR A 351 -15.50 1.19 25.00
CA THR A 351 -14.90 2.49 24.77
C THR A 351 -15.28 3.33 25.98
N ASP A 352 -14.30 3.67 26.82
CA ASP A 352 -14.50 4.65 27.88
C ASP A 352 -15.12 5.90 27.25
N GLN A 353 -16.32 6.23 27.70
CA GLN A 353 -17.02 7.44 27.31
C GLN A 353 -16.29 8.66 27.91
N ALA A 354 -16.22 9.72 27.12
CA ALA A 354 -15.88 11.09 27.49
C ALA A 354 -14.39 11.42 27.78
N ALA A 355 -13.66 11.74 26.70
CA ALA A 355 -12.73 12.87 26.72
C ALA A 355 -13.10 13.79 25.53
N PRO A 356 -13.05 15.13 25.68
CA PRO A 356 -13.28 16.04 24.57
C PRO A 356 -12.29 15.70 23.45
N SER A 357 -12.84 15.63 22.24
CA SER A 357 -12.18 15.18 21.03
C SER A 357 -11.15 16.21 20.58
N ASN A 358 -9.96 16.17 21.17
CA ASN A 358 -8.78 16.59 20.44
C ASN A 358 -8.56 15.53 19.35
N LEU A 359 -8.94 15.85 18.12
CA LEU A 359 -8.41 15.19 16.93
C LEU A 359 -6.90 14.99 17.16
N PRO A 360 -6.35 13.79 16.95
CA PRO A 360 -4.94 13.58 17.18
C PRO A 360 -4.15 14.57 16.32
N ALA A 361 -3.40 15.47 16.97
CA ALA A 361 -2.36 16.23 16.31
C ALA A 361 -1.49 15.21 15.57
N LEU A 362 -1.44 15.30 14.24
CA LEU A 362 -0.67 14.49 13.30
C LEU A 362 0.00 13.29 13.98
N ARG A 363 -0.74 12.22 14.31
CA ARG A 363 -0.10 10.96 14.70
C ARG A 363 0.58 10.40 13.47
N GLN A 364 1.85 10.11 13.65
CA GLN A 364 2.82 9.98 12.60
C GLN A 364 2.77 8.55 12.10
N VAL A 365 2.59 8.41 10.79
CA VAL A 365 2.71 7.14 10.11
C VAL A 365 4.17 6.70 10.29
N PRO A 366 4.45 5.48 10.79
CA PRO A 366 5.82 4.99 10.77
C PRO A 366 6.23 4.86 9.31
N SER A 367 7.25 5.60 8.90
CA SER A 367 7.95 5.32 7.65
C SER A 367 8.60 3.95 7.80
N GLY A 368 8.11 2.97 7.03
CA GLY A 368 8.78 1.69 6.84
C GLY A 368 10.00 1.83 5.92
#